data_AF-A0A499UX93-F1
#
_entry.id   AF-A0A499UX93-F1
#
_cell.length_a   1.000
_cell.length_b   1.000
_cell.length_c   1.000
_cell.angle_alpha   90.00
_cell.angle_beta   90.00
_cell.angle_gamma   90.00
#
_symmetry.space_group_name_H-M   'P 1'
#
loop_
_entity.id
_entity.type
_entity.pdbx_description
1 polymer ?
#
loop_
_entity_poly.entity_id
_entity_poly.type
_entity_poly.pdbx_seq_one_letter_code
_entity_poly.pdbx_strand_id
1 'polypeptide(L)' 'MFWRTLQRPQLEQRLEIFDGNDGVWRCRTTFNRTEACPRGIAIAKVIQEVERPLITHRI' A
#
# COMPACT_ATOMS: atom_id res chain seq x y z
N MET A 1 -19.05 10.62 -14.99
CA MET A 1 -17.73 11.25 -15.25
C MET A 1 -17.41 12.41 -14.29
N PHE A 2 -17.98 12.43 -13.07
CA PHE A 2 -17.76 13.51 -12.09
C PHE A 2 -16.85 13.10 -10.92
N TRP A 3 -16.47 11.83 -10.86
CA TRP A 3 -15.74 11.22 -9.74
C TRP A 3 -14.23 11.03 -9.98
N ARG A 4 -13.70 11.37 -11.18
CA ARG A 4 -12.25 11.35 -11.44
C ARG A 4 -11.52 12.63 -11.03
N THR A 5 -12.25 13.71 -10.75
CA THR A 5 -11.71 15.05 -10.41
C THR A 5 -11.59 15.34 -8.92
N LEU A 6 -12.11 14.48 -8.05
CA LEU A 6 -11.69 14.48 -6.64
C LEU A 6 -10.40 13.66 -6.53
N GLN A 7 -9.33 14.21 -7.09
CA GLN A 7 -7.97 13.88 -6.67
C GLN A 7 -8.00 13.87 -5.14
N ARG A 8 -7.75 12.72 -4.52
CA ARG A 8 -7.68 12.62 -3.06
C ARG A 8 -6.27 13.08 -2.69
N PRO A 9 -6.03 14.35 -2.30
CA PRO A 9 -4.67 14.84 -2.01
C PRO A 9 -4.02 14.06 -0.88
N GLN A 10 -4.84 13.41 -0.05
CA GLN A 10 -4.37 12.52 1.00
C GLN A 10 -3.67 11.25 0.50
N LEU A 11 -3.87 10.83 -0.76
CA LEU A 11 -3.25 9.60 -1.25
C LEU A 11 -1.73 9.78 -1.37
N GLU A 12 -1.30 10.88 -1.96
CA GLU A 12 0.12 11.25 -2.09
C GLU A 12 0.76 11.38 -0.70
N GLN A 13 0.11 12.12 0.20
CA GLN A 13 0.60 12.29 1.58
C GLN A 13 0.65 10.97 2.36
N ARG A 14 -0.29 10.05 2.14
CA ARG A 14 -0.28 8.73 2.79
C ARG A 14 0.77 7.81 2.18
N LEU A 15 1.00 7.88 0.88
CA LEU A 15 2.04 7.10 0.21
C LEU A 15 3.44 7.56 0.62
N GLU A 16 3.65 8.86 0.81
CA GLU A 16 4.91 9.39 1.35
C GLU A 16 5.24 8.82 2.74
N ILE A 17 4.23 8.67 3.61
CA ILE A 17 4.38 7.99 4.92
C ILE A 17 4.76 6.51 4.73
N PHE A 18 4.17 5.84 3.73
CA PHE A 18 4.47 4.44 3.44
C PHE A 18 5.83 4.20 2.77
N ASP A 19 6.41 5.22 2.14
CA ASP A 19 7.75 5.17 1.52
C ASP A 19 8.90 5.32 2.54
N GLY A 20 8.58 5.71 3.77
CA GLY A 20 9.57 5.79 4.84
C GLY A 20 10.21 4.42 5.18
N ASN A 21 11.37 4.46 5.86
CA ASN A 21 12.12 3.27 6.27
C ASN A 21 11.33 2.32 7.20
N ASP A 22 10.31 2.82 7.92
CA ASP A 22 9.39 2.04 8.75
C ASP A 22 8.07 1.66 8.04
N GLY A 23 7.94 2.01 6.76
CA GLY A 23 6.75 1.77 5.96
C GLY A 23 6.72 0.38 5.31
N VAL A 24 6.38 0.34 4.02
CA VAL A 24 6.19 -0.91 3.26
C VAL A 24 7.46 -1.77 3.22
N TRP A 25 8.62 -1.11 3.21
CA TRP A 25 9.95 -1.72 3.06
C TRP A 25 10.38 -2.64 4.21
N ARG A 26 9.77 -2.56 5.40
CA ARG A 26 10.07 -3.47 6.52
C ARG A 26 9.43 -4.85 6.37
N CYS A 27 8.48 -5.01 5.45
CA CYS A 27 7.78 -6.27 5.26
C CYS A 27 8.68 -7.28 4.53
N ARG A 28 9.43 -8.12 5.27
CA ARG A 28 10.48 -8.99 4.70
C ARG A 28 10.02 -10.30 4.03
N THR A 29 8.77 -10.74 4.15
CA THR A 29 8.23 -11.85 3.32
C THR A 29 6.73 -12.03 3.55
N THR A 30 6.04 -12.44 2.50
CA THR A 30 4.61 -12.20 2.26
C THR A 30 3.68 -13.29 2.82
N PHE A 31 4.21 -14.41 3.34
CA PHE A 31 3.38 -15.56 3.74
C PHE A 31 2.71 -15.41 5.12
N ASN A 32 3.45 -15.02 6.16
CA ASN A 32 2.91 -15.00 7.53
C ASN A 32 1.79 -13.95 7.76
N ARG A 33 1.72 -12.90 6.92
CA ARG A 33 0.84 -11.74 7.16
C ARG A 33 -0.62 -12.00 6.76
N THR A 34 -0.86 -12.84 5.76
CA THR A 34 -2.22 -13.18 5.31
C THR A 34 -2.87 -14.21 6.22
N GLU A 35 -2.11 -15.23 6.62
CA GLU A 35 -2.58 -16.29 7.53
C GLU A 35 -2.81 -15.76 8.95
N ALA A 36 -2.03 -14.74 9.37
CA ALA A 36 -2.23 -14.09 10.67
C ALA A 36 -3.48 -13.20 10.73
N CYS A 37 -4.14 -12.89 9.61
CA CYS A 37 -5.32 -12.03 9.64
C CYS A 37 -6.59 -12.87 9.93
N PRO A 38 -7.22 -12.75 11.13
CA PRO A 38 -8.42 -13.51 11.47
C PRO A 38 -9.65 -13.13 10.62
N ARG A 39 -9.53 -12.05 9.83
CA ARG A 39 -10.55 -11.56 8.91
C ARG A 39 -10.40 -12.08 7.48
N GLY A 40 -9.41 -12.96 7.21
CA GLY A 40 -9.17 -13.50 5.87
C GLY A 40 -8.73 -12.45 4.85
N ILE A 41 -8.15 -11.33 5.31
CA ILE A 41 -7.68 -10.27 4.42
C ILE A 41 -6.31 -10.69 3.85
N ALA A 42 -6.19 -10.65 2.54
CA ALA A 42 -4.92 -10.85 1.84
C ALA A 42 -3.97 -9.66 2.03
N ILE A 43 -3.50 -9.44 3.26
CA ILE A 43 -2.59 -8.34 3.63
C ILE A 43 -1.35 -8.35 2.74
N ALA A 44 -0.85 -9.54 2.42
CA ALA A 44 0.19 -9.78 1.41
C ALA A 44 -0.04 -9.07 0.08
N LYS A 45 -1.26 -9.20 -0.46
CA LYS A 45 -1.63 -8.68 -1.76
C LYS A 45 -1.77 -7.16 -1.71
N VAL A 46 -2.36 -6.65 -0.63
CA VAL A 46 -2.51 -5.21 -0.40
C VAL A 46 -1.15 -4.52 -0.30
N ILE A 47 -0.19 -5.10 0.42
CA ILE A 47 1.16 -4.53 0.53
C ILE A 47 1.84 -4.49 -0.83
N GLN A 48 1.74 -5.57 -1.63
CA GLN A 48 2.28 -5.58 -3.00
C GLN A 48 1.62 -4.54 -3.92
N GLU A 49 0.32 -4.29 -3.76
CA GLU A 49 -0.39 -3.25 -4.53
C GLU A 49 0.03 -1.83 -4.15
N VAL A 50 0.52 -1.61 -2.92
CA VAL A 50 1.07 -0.33 -2.47
C VAL A 50 2.55 -0.20 -2.83
N GLU A 51 3.31 -1.29 -2.84
CA GLU A 51 4.74 -1.27 -3.19
C GLU A 51 4.98 -0.91 -4.67
N ARG A 52 4.15 -1.45 -5.57
CA ARG A 52 4.22 -1.18 -7.02
C ARG A 52 4.23 0.31 -7.39
N PRO A 53 3.27 1.13 -6.94
CA PRO A 53 3.26 2.57 -7.25
C PRO A 53 4.42 3.32 -6.61
N LEU A 54 4.94 2.88 -5.46
CA LEU A 54 6.13 3.47 -4.83
C LEU A 54 7.39 3.24 -5.68
N ILE A 55 7.59 2.02 -6.20
CA ILE A 55 8.73 1.71 -7.09
C ILE A 55 8.62 2.44 -8.43
N THR A 56 7.42 2.49 -9.00
CA THR A 56 7.21 3.07 -10.33
C THR A 56 7.00 4.59 -10.31
N HIS A 57 6.90 5.21 -9.12
CA HIS A 57 6.51 6.61 -8.93
C HIS A 57 5.27 7.02 -9.75
N ARG A 58 4.32 6.08 -9.94
CA ARG A 58 3.06 6.33 -10.65
C ARG A 58 1.93 6.36 -9.64
N ILE A 59 1.35 7.54 -9.45
CA ILE A 59 0.22 7.84 -8.56
C ILE A 59 -1.01 8.23 -9.37
#